data_AF-A0A505HTW7-F1
#
_entry.id   AF-A0A505HTW7-F1
#
_cell.length_a   1.000
_cell.length_b   1.000
_cell.length_c   1.000
_cell.angle_alpha   90.00
_cell.angle_beta   90.00
_cell.angle_gamma   90.00
#
_symmetry.space_group_name_H-M   'P 1'
#
loop_
_entity.id
_entity.type
_entity.pdbx_description
1 polymer ?
#
loop_
_entity_poly.entity_id
_entity_poly.type
_entity_poly.pdbx_seq_one_letter_code
_entity_poly.pdbx_strand_id
1 'polypeptide(L)'
;MTKKIAVSLPDDVAERLAKEPNVSAFVARAVRRQMAGEQTRVLLARAGVTITDEDVARAHAEMQQLTASITPELRERASRLQSEVLAARAKARR
;
A
#
# COMPACT_ATOMS: atom_id res chain seq x y z
N MET A 1 -19.22 -16.35 -2.43
CA MET A 1 -18.73 -17.65 -1.92
C MET A 1 -17.49 -17.39 -1.06
N THR A 2 -17.45 -17.91 0.17
CA THR A 2 -16.28 -17.83 1.07
C THR A 2 -15.84 -19.24 1.45
N LYS A 3 -14.53 -19.46 1.59
CA LYS A 3 -13.95 -20.71 2.10
C LYS A 3 -13.15 -20.40 3.35
N LYS A 4 -13.26 -21.24 4.38
CA LYS A 4 -12.44 -21.15 5.60
C LYS A 4 -11.14 -21.92 5.38
N ILE A 5 -10.02 -21.33 5.79
CA ILE A 5 -8.68 -21.92 5.75
C ILE A 5 -8.08 -21.71 7.15
N ALA A 6 -7.55 -22.79 7.74
CA ALA A 6 -6.77 -22.73 8.98
C ALA A 6 -5.29 -22.81 8.62
N VAL A 7 -4.47 -21.94 9.21
CA VAL A 7 -3.03 -21.86 8.99
C VAL A 7 -2.31 -21.62 10.31
N SER A 8 -1.10 -22.17 10.44
CA SER A 8 -0.20 -21.83 11.53
C SER A 8 0.66 -20.62 11.15
N LEU A 9 0.85 -19.69 12.08
CA LEU A 9 1.61 -18.46 11.90
C LEU A 9 2.65 -18.31 13.01
N PRO A 10 3.75 -17.60 12.77
CA PRO A 10 4.63 -17.13 13.84
C PRO A 10 3.87 -16.31 14.89
N ASP A 11 4.32 -16.39 16.15
CA ASP A 11 3.62 -15.78 17.29
C ASP A 11 3.46 -14.26 17.14
N ASP A 12 4.51 -13.57 16.69
CA ASP A 12 4.50 -12.12 16.44
C ASP A 12 3.46 -11.71 15.38
N VAL A 13 3.31 -12.52 14.34
CA VAL A 13 2.31 -12.29 13.29
C VAL A 13 0.91 -12.55 13.82
N ALA A 14 0.72 -13.63 14.60
CA ALA A 14 -0.56 -13.95 15.22
C ALA A 14 -1.01 -12.84 16.19
N GLU A 15 -0.11 -12.34 17.03
CA GLU A 15 -0.36 -11.23 17.95
C GLU A 15 -0.73 -9.94 17.22
N ARG A 16 -0.05 -9.63 16.10
CA ARG A 16 -0.37 -8.45 15.29
C ARG A 16 -1.76 -8.58 14.66
N LEU A 17 -2.10 -9.75 14.14
CA LEU A 17 -3.40 -10.01 13.55
C LEU A 17 -4.51 -9.96 14.61
N ALA A 18 -4.27 -10.45 15.83
CA ALA A 18 -5.25 -10.37 16.92
C ALA A 18 -5.67 -8.93 17.27
N LYS A 19 -4.84 -7.93 16.94
CA LYS A 19 -5.16 -6.50 17.11
C LYS A 19 -6.07 -5.94 16.01
N GLU A 20 -6.27 -6.67 14.91
CA GLU A 20 -7.13 -6.22 13.82
C GLU A 20 -8.62 -6.44 14.17
N PRO A 21 -9.48 -5.43 13.97
CA PRO A 21 -10.92 -5.56 14.25
C PRO A 21 -11.60 -6.61 13.35
N ASN A 22 -11.01 -6.92 12.19
CA ASN A 22 -11.45 -7.99 11.30
C ASN A 22 -10.27 -8.63 10.58
N VAL A 23 -9.77 -9.72 11.17
CA VAL A 23 -8.60 -10.48 10.67
C VAL A 23 -8.82 -10.98 9.25
N SER A 24 -9.96 -11.62 8.96
CA SER A 24 -10.22 -12.20 7.64
C SER A 24 -10.25 -11.14 6.54
N ALA A 25 -10.85 -9.98 6.80
CA ALA A 25 -10.86 -8.88 5.85
C ALA A 25 -9.45 -8.28 5.65
N PHE A 26 -8.67 -8.15 6.73
CA PHE A 26 -7.29 -7.69 6.66
C PHE A 26 -6.44 -8.62 5.80
N VAL A 27 -6.43 -9.92 6.09
CA VAL A 27 -5.66 -10.93 5.36
C VAL A 27 -6.12 -11.01 3.90
N ALA A 28 -7.44 -11.03 3.65
CA ALA A 28 -7.95 -11.05 2.29
C ALA A 28 -7.52 -9.82 1.46
N ARG A 29 -7.44 -8.63 2.07
CA ARG A 29 -6.90 -7.43 1.40
C ARG A 29 -5.41 -7.55 1.12
N ALA A 30 -4.62 -8.05 2.07
CA ALA A 30 -3.19 -8.25 1.89
C ALA A 30 -2.91 -9.23 0.75
N VAL A 31 -3.57 -10.39 0.74
CA VAL A 31 -3.44 -11.40 -0.32
C VAL A 31 -3.86 -10.83 -1.68
N ARG A 32 -4.99 -10.11 -1.76
CA ARG A 32 -5.42 -9.49 -3.03
C ARG A 32 -4.41 -8.45 -3.55
N ARG A 33 -3.80 -7.65 -2.66
CA ARG A 33 -2.75 -6.71 -3.06
C ARG A 33 -1.53 -7.44 -3.62
N GLN A 34 -1.12 -8.54 -2.99
CA GLN A 34 -0.03 -9.37 -3.48
C GLN A 34 -0.35 -9.95 -4.86
N MET A 35 -1.52 -10.57 -5.04
CA MET A 35 -1.97 -11.11 -6.32
C MET A 35 -2.01 -10.04 -7.42
N ALA A 36 -2.50 -8.84 -7.11
CA ALA A 36 -2.51 -7.73 -8.06
C ALA A 36 -1.09 -7.32 -8.47
N GLY A 37 -0.14 -7.28 -7.52
CA GLY A 37 1.27 -7.00 -7.82
C GLY A 37 1.92 -8.08 -8.71
N GLU A 38 1.65 -9.36 -8.42
CA GLU A 38 2.10 -10.48 -9.25
C GLU A 38 1.54 -10.39 -10.67
N GLN A 39 0.25 -10.10 -10.80
CA GLN A 39 -0.41 -9.96 -12.10
C GLN A 39 0.14 -8.77 -12.90
N THR A 40 0.40 -7.64 -12.25
CA THR A 40 1.06 -6.47 -12.86
C THR A 40 2.47 -6.82 -13.36
N ARG A 41 3.27 -7.56 -12.56
CA ARG A 41 4.60 -8.01 -12.99
C ARG A 41 4.54 -8.88 -14.24
N VAL A 42 3.58 -9.80 -14.31
CA VAL A 42 3.36 -10.64 -15.51
C VAL A 42 3.02 -9.79 -16.73
N LEU A 43 2.15 -8.79 -16.58
CA LEU A 43 1.77 -7.90 -17.69
C LEU A 43 2.95 -7.06 -18.19
N LEU A 44 3.75 -6.52 -17.27
CA LEU A 44 4.95 -5.75 -17.63
C LEU A 44 6.00 -6.62 -18.32
N ALA A 45 6.22 -7.84 -17.83
CA ALA A 45 7.15 -8.78 -18.47
C ALA A 45 6.74 -9.10 -19.90
N ARG A 46 5.43 -9.27 -20.17
CA ARG A 46 4.89 -9.44 -21.52
C ARG A 46 5.12 -8.23 -22.43
N ALA A 47 5.21 -7.03 -21.85
CA ALA A 47 5.57 -5.81 -22.56
C ALA A 47 7.10 -5.59 -22.68
N GLY A 48 7.92 -6.57 -22.26
CA GLY A 48 9.37 -6.49 -22.29
C GLY A 48 10.00 -5.78 -21.09
N VAL A 49 9.23 -5.47 -20.05
CA VAL A 49 9.71 -4.84 -18.83
C VAL A 49 9.74 -5.85 -17.69
N THR A 50 10.94 -6.33 -17.35
CA THR A 50 11.14 -7.23 -16.21
C THR A 50 11.44 -6.40 -14.97
N ILE A 51 10.64 -6.57 -13.91
CA ILE A 51 10.90 -6.00 -12.59
C ILE A 51 11.38 -7.14 -11.69
N THR A 52 12.59 -7.03 -11.15
CA THR A 52 13.13 -8.05 -10.23
C THR A 52 12.77 -7.78 -8.78
N ASP A 53 12.98 -8.76 -7.91
CA ASP A 53 12.78 -8.59 -6.47
C ASP A 53 13.78 -7.57 -5.89
N GLU A 54 15.01 -7.50 -6.43
CA GLU A 54 15.99 -6.48 -6.05
C GLU A 54 15.53 -5.07 -6.42
N ASP A 55 14.89 -4.89 -7.59
CA ASP A 55 14.33 -3.60 -8.00
C ASP A 55 13.25 -3.14 -7.02
N VAL A 56 12.36 -4.05 -6.61
CA VAL A 56 11.31 -3.77 -5.63
C VAL A 56 11.92 -3.44 -4.27
N ALA A 57 12.93 -4.21 -3.82
CA ALA A 57 13.61 -3.96 -2.55
C ALA A 57 14.28 -2.60 -2.51
N ARG A 58 14.98 -2.21 -3.59
CA ARG A 58 15.62 -0.90 -3.74
C ARG A 58 14.59 0.23 -3.71
N ALA A 59 13.53 0.11 -4.50
CA ALA A 59 12.46 1.11 -4.53
C ALA A 59 11.77 1.25 -3.16
N HIS A 60 11.58 0.14 -2.44
CA HIS A 60 11.01 0.17 -1.09
C HIS A 60 11.93 0.86 -0.08
N ALA A 61 13.24 0.59 -0.12
CA ALA A 61 14.22 1.27 0.74
C ALA A 61 14.27 2.78 0.46
N GLU A 62 14.28 3.18 -0.81
CA GLU A 62 14.22 4.59 -1.21
C GLU A 62 12.93 5.26 -0.72
N MET A 63 11.79 4.59 -0.89
CA MET A 63 10.50 5.09 -0.39
C MET A 63 10.49 5.25 1.14
N GLN A 64 11.10 4.32 1.89
CA GLN A 64 11.22 4.45 3.34
C GLN A 64 12.08 5.65 3.74
N GLN A 65 13.21 5.86 3.08
CA GLN A 65 14.09 7.02 3.32
C GLN A 65 13.36 8.34 3.02
N LEU A 66 12.66 8.40 1.89
CA LEU A 66 11.82 9.55 1.53
C LEU A 66 10.71 9.77 2.54
N THR A 67 10.04 8.71 3.00
CA THR A 67 8.97 8.82 4.00
C THR A 67 9.51 9.32 5.36
N ALA A 68 10.71 8.87 5.74
CA ALA A 68 11.38 9.31 6.95
C ALA A 68 11.80 10.78 6.90
N SER A 69 12.10 11.33 5.70
CA SER A 69 12.45 12.74 5.53
C SER A 69 11.23 13.69 5.52
N ILE A 70 10.00 13.15 5.51
CA ILE A 70 8.78 13.97 5.60
C ILE A 70 8.64 14.50 7.04
N THR A 71 8.98 15.77 7.22
CA THR A 71 8.81 16.48 8.49
C THR A 71 7.34 16.82 8.78
N PRO A 72 6.95 17.04 10.05
CA PRO A 72 5.60 17.47 10.41
C PRO A 72 5.15 18.75 9.67
N GLU A 73 6.06 19.71 9.50
CA GLU A 73 5.79 21.00 8.83
C GLU A 73 5.47 20.79 7.36
N LEU A 74 6.19 19.87 6.69
CA LEU A 74 5.89 19.49 5.30
C LEU A 74 4.52 18.83 5.18
N ARG A 75 4.12 17.97 6.13
CA ARG A 75 2.78 17.36 6.13
C ARG A 75 1.70 18.41 6.31
N GLU A 76 1.89 19.34 7.24
CA GLU A 76 0.93 20.40 7.49
C GLU A 76 0.76 21.28 6.25
N ARG A 77 1.87 21.72 5.64
CA ARG A 77 1.84 22.51 4.40
C ARG A 77 1.14 21.76 3.26
N ALA A 78 1.41 20.47 3.11
CA ALA A 78 0.73 19.63 2.11
C ALA A 78 -0.78 19.55 2.35
N SER A 79 -1.22 19.42 3.61
CA SER A 79 -2.64 19.37 3.95
C SER A 79 -3.38 20.68 3.60
N ARG A 80 -2.76 21.83 3.86
CA ARG A 80 -3.32 23.14 3.51
C ARG A 80 -3.47 23.27 2.00
N LEU A 81 -2.41 22.96 1.24
CA LEU A 81 -2.43 22.98 -0.23
C LEU A 81 -3.51 22.04 -0.80
N GLN A 82 -3.67 20.84 -0.25
CA GLN A 82 -4.73 19.92 -0.67
C GLN A 82 -6.12 20.52 -0.45
N SER A 83 -6.36 21.16 0.69
CA SER A 83 -7.64 21.82 1.00
C SER A 83 -7.95 22.97 0.03
N GLU A 84 -6.94 23.78 -0.30
CA GLU A 84 -7.06 24.89 -1.26
C GLU A 84 -7.37 24.37 -2.66
N VAL A 85 -6.67 23.32 -3.12
CA VAL A 85 -6.91 22.71 -4.43
C VAL A 85 -8.33 22.13 -4.52
N LEU A 86 -8.80 21.46 -3.47
CA LEU A 86 -10.15 20.91 -3.42
C LEU A 86 -11.21 22.01 -3.46
N ALA A 87 -11.01 23.09 -2.70
CA ALA A 87 -11.91 24.25 -2.71
C ALA A 87 -11.94 24.94 -4.09
N ALA A 88 -10.78 25.13 -4.73
CA ALA A 88 -10.67 25.70 -6.06
C ALA A 88 -11.39 24.83 -7.11
N ARG A 89 -11.21 23.50 -7.06
CA ARG A 89 -11.91 22.55 -7.94
C ARG A 89 -13.42 22.56 -7.74
N ALA A 90 -13.90 22.72 -6.51
CA ALA A 90 -15.32 22.81 -6.21
C ALA A 90 -15.93 24.12 -6.75
N LYS A 91 -15.19 25.23 -6.65
CA LYS A 91 -15.61 26.53 -7.21
C LYS A 91 -15.67 26.50 -8.74
N ALA A 92 -14.73 25.84 -9.41
CA ALA A 92 -14.69 25.72 -10.88
C ALA A 92 -15.79 24.81 -11.47
N ARG A 93 -16.49 24.02 -10.64
CA ARG A 93 -17.60 23.14 -11.06
C ARG A 93 -18.99 23.76 -10.85
N ARG A 94 -19.07 24.96 -10.28
CA ARG A 94 -20.31 25.74 -10.12
C ARG A 94 -20.38 26.82 -11.19
#